data_AF-A0AA88P646-F1
#
_entry.id   AF-A0AA88P646-F1
#
_cell.length_a   1.000
_cell.length_b   1.000
_cell.length_c   1.000
_cell.angle_alpha   90.00
_cell.angle_beta   90.00
_cell.angle_gamma   90.00
#
_symmetry.space_group_name_H-M   'P 1'
#
loop_
_entity.id
_entity.type
_entity.pdbx_description
1 polymer ?
#
loop_
_entity_poly.entity_id
_entity_poly.type
_entity_poly.pdbx_seq_one_letter_code
_entity_poly.pdbx_strand_id
1 'polypeptide(L)'
;MSSRLMHLCVILTLCSLSCGFSCRWMNLKFKQHHGTCLGLLREMGEEININSSIPDNWHHWFFNHSHTQPEKQIWFIVQTLDEVSRLLEEPDSVSWNKDKLETFLHLLDQQANGLRSCLDHKMKKNKRLPLYFKRLRDLTKNEKQEKNEAWEWIRKELLQLFGLLDFFPAVSGNLAANDNQS
;
A
#
# COMPACT_ATOMS: atom_id res chain seq x y z
N MET A 1 -7.27 -12.75 49.66
CA MET A 1 -7.70 -12.56 48.25
C MET A 1 -7.83 -13.92 47.59
N SER A 2 -9.00 -14.24 47.03
CA SER A 2 -9.27 -15.56 46.44
C SER A 2 -8.32 -15.85 45.28
N SER A 3 -7.77 -17.07 45.21
CA SER A 3 -6.87 -17.54 44.14
C SER A 3 -7.44 -17.28 42.73
N ARG A 4 -8.77 -17.29 42.59
CA ARG A 4 -9.47 -16.98 41.34
C ARG A 4 -9.35 -15.52 40.91
N LEU A 5 -9.33 -14.56 41.85
CA LEU A 5 -9.10 -13.14 41.56
C LEU A 5 -7.66 -12.91 41.09
N MET A 6 -6.68 -13.61 41.68
CA MET A 6 -5.28 -13.51 41.26
C MET A 6 -5.07 -14.05 39.84
N HIS A 7 -5.70 -15.17 39.47
CA HIS A 7 -5.63 -15.69 38.11
C HIS A 7 -6.30 -14.79 37.08
N LEU A 8 -7.47 -14.21 37.41
CA LEU A 8 -8.13 -13.22 36.56
C LEU A 8 -7.26 -11.97 36.36
N CYS A 9 -6.61 -11.47 37.42
CA CYS A 9 -5.67 -10.35 37.31
C CYS A 9 -4.45 -10.71 36.46
N VAL A 10 -3.86 -11.90 36.63
CA VAL A 10 -2.71 -12.35 35.82
C VAL A 10 -3.10 -12.48 34.35
N ILE A 11 -4.26 -13.06 34.03
CA ILE A 11 -4.77 -13.16 32.66
C ILE A 11 -5.05 -11.76 32.09
N LEU A 12 -5.67 -10.86 32.85
CA LEU A 12 -5.94 -9.48 32.41
C LEU A 12 -4.63 -8.69 32.17
N THR A 13 -3.63 -8.86 33.04
CA THR A 13 -2.31 -8.23 32.84
C THR A 13 -1.59 -8.81 31.63
N LEU A 14 -1.62 -10.13 31.42
CA LEU A 14 -1.06 -10.79 30.24
C LEU A 14 -1.81 -10.42 28.95
N CYS A 15 -3.13 -10.23 29.01
CA CYS A 15 -3.95 -9.72 27.91
C CYS A 15 -3.64 -8.25 27.58
N SER A 16 -3.40 -7.40 28.60
CA SER A 16 -2.99 -6.01 28.38
C SER A 16 -1.55 -5.86 27.87
N LEU A 17 -0.68 -6.83 28.17
CA LEU A 17 0.69 -6.94 27.63
C LEU A 17 0.71 -7.54 26.21
N SER A 18 -0.39 -8.18 25.78
CA SER A 18 -0.53 -8.79 24.44
C SER A 18 -1.50 -8.03 23.53
N CYS A 19 -1.86 -6.80 23.88
CA CYS A 19 -2.27 -5.80 22.89
C CYS A 19 -1.03 -5.52 22.01
N GLY A 20 -0.83 -6.35 20.99
CA GLY A 20 0.21 -6.16 19.99
C GLY A 20 0.18 -4.70 19.55
N PHE A 21 1.33 -4.04 19.63
CA PHE A 21 1.50 -2.62 19.33
C PHE A 21 0.92 -2.32 17.94
N SER A 22 -0.36 -1.94 17.87
CA SER A 22 -0.96 -1.54 16.62
C SER A 22 -0.19 -0.31 16.14
N CYS A 23 0.25 -0.35 14.89
CA CYS A 23 1.08 0.70 14.31
C CYS A 23 0.36 2.05 14.44
N ARG A 24 0.78 2.89 15.40
CA ARG A 24 0.10 4.17 15.70
C ARG A 24 0.04 5.06 14.46
N TRP A 25 1.09 5.02 13.64
CA TRP A 25 1.13 5.77 12.40
C TRP A 25 0.09 5.27 11.38
N MET A 26 -0.06 3.94 11.23
CA MET A 26 -1.11 3.33 10.41
C MET A 26 -2.50 3.81 10.84
N ASN A 27 -2.77 3.81 12.14
CA ASN A 27 -4.08 4.16 12.68
C ASN A 27 -4.48 5.63 12.45
N LEU A 28 -3.50 6.54 12.45
CA LEU A 28 -3.77 7.98 12.45
C LEU A 28 -3.64 8.63 11.07
N LYS A 29 -2.77 8.10 10.20
CA LYS A 29 -2.32 8.83 9.01
C LYS A 29 -2.42 8.05 7.71
N PHE A 30 -2.39 6.72 7.75
CA PHE A 30 -2.42 5.92 6.52
C PHE A 30 -3.72 6.13 5.74
N LYS A 31 -4.90 6.02 6.38
CA LYS A 31 -6.21 6.21 5.70
C LYS A 31 -6.31 7.55 4.96
N GLN A 32 -5.84 8.62 5.61
CA GLN A 32 -5.88 9.96 5.03
C GLN A 32 -4.97 10.05 3.80
N HIS A 33 -3.69 9.70 3.95
CA HIS A 33 -2.74 9.78 2.84
C HIS A 33 -3.10 8.82 1.71
N HIS A 34 -3.56 7.60 2.04
CA HIS A 34 -3.98 6.60 1.07
C HIS A 34 -5.19 7.05 0.25
N GLY A 35 -6.21 7.61 0.91
CA GLY A 35 -7.38 8.17 0.24
C GLY A 35 -7.01 9.32 -0.70
N THR A 36 -6.12 10.22 -0.26
CA THR A 36 -5.60 11.30 -1.12
C THR A 36 -4.80 10.75 -2.31
N CYS A 37 -3.95 9.73 -2.10
CA CYS A 37 -3.23 9.06 -3.19
C CYS A 37 -4.17 8.47 -4.24
N LEU A 38 -5.24 7.80 -3.82
CA LEU A 38 -6.27 7.27 -4.72
C LEU A 38 -6.99 8.39 -5.50
N GLY A 39 -7.27 9.52 -4.87
CA GLY A 39 -7.83 10.71 -5.54
C GLY A 39 -6.88 11.25 -6.61
N LEU A 40 -5.61 11.47 -6.25
CA LEU A 40 -4.59 11.97 -7.17
C LEU A 40 -4.41 11.02 -8.37
N LEU A 41 -4.36 9.70 -8.13
CA LEU A 41 -4.31 8.69 -9.20
C LEU A 41 -5.46 8.81 -10.20
N ARG A 42 -6.67 9.14 -9.74
CA ARG A 42 -7.83 9.31 -10.63
C ARG A 42 -7.75 10.59 -11.46
N GLU A 43 -7.18 11.65 -10.91
CA GLU A 43 -7.28 12.99 -11.47
C GLU A 43 -5.99 13.54 -12.11
N MET A 44 -4.87 12.82 -12.03
CA MET A 44 -3.59 13.31 -12.58
C MET A 44 -3.42 13.06 -14.08
N GLY A 45 -4.15 12.10 -14.65
CA GLY A 45 -4.13 11.81 -16.10
C GLY A 45 -5.46 12.11 -16.77
N GLU A 46 -5.66 11.54 -17.94
CA GLU A 46 -6.92 11.62 -18.68
C GLU A 46 -8.03 10.78 -18.00
N GLU A 47 -9.19 10.65 -18.64
CA GLU A 47 -10.24 9.75 -18.13
C GLU A 47 -9.78 8.28 -18.21
N ILE A 48 -9.87 7.52 -17.11
CA ILE A 48 -9.44 6.11 -17.09
C ILE A 48 -10.41 5.28 -17.94
N ASN A 49 -9.95 4.76 -19.07
CA ASN A 49 -10.72 3.81 -19.86
C ASN A 49 -10.78 2.43 -19.16
N ILE A 50 -11.99 1.92 -18.94
CA ILE A 50 -12.25 0.66 -18.23
C ILE A 50 -11.89 -0.58 -19.07
N ASN A 51 -11.73 -0.45 -20.39
CA ASN A 51 -11.53 -1.58 -21.30
C ASN A 51 -10.07 -2.02 -21.48
N SER A 52 -9.08 -1.20 -21.11
CA SER A 52 -7.67 -1.56 -21.17
C SER A 52 -7.20 -2.21 -19.86
N SER A 53 -6.84 -3.49 -19.87
CA SER A 53 -6.25 -4.15 -18.71
C SER A 53 -4.90 -4.74 -19.07
N ILE A 54 -3.92 -4.60 -18.19
CA ILE A 54 -2.68 -5.36 -18.30
C ILE A 54 -3.06 -6.83 -18.07
N PRO A 55 -2.92 -7.72 -19.07
CA PRO A 55 -3.32 -9.11 -18.92
C PRO A 55 -2.33 -9.82 -18.00
N ASP A 56 -2.61 -9.90 -16.71
CA ASP A 56 -1.78 -10.67 -15.79
C ASP A 56 -2.58 -11.15 -14.57
N ASN A 57 -2.26 -12.36 -14.10
CA ASN A 57 -2.88 -12.99 -12.92
C ASN A 57 -2.32 -12.45 -11.60
N TRP A 58 -1.64 -11.30 -11.65
CA TRP A 58 -0.87 -10.77 -10.55
C TRP A 58 -1.76 -10.46 -9.34
N HIS A 59 -3.02 -10.05 -9.54
CA HIS A 59 -4.01 -9.81 -8.49
C HIS A 59 -4.16 -11.03 -7.57
N HIS A 60 -4.31 -12.21 -8.17
CA HIS A 60 -4.43 -13.46 -7.44
C HIS A 60 -3.15 -13.80 -6.66
N TRP A 61 -1.97 -13.58 -7.27
CA TRP A 61 -0.69 -13.73 -6.58
C TRP A 61 -0.53 -12.74 -5.42
N PHE A 62 -0.94 -11.49 -5.60
CA PHE A 62 -0.84 -10.39 -4.64
C PHE A 62 -1.65 -10.69 -3.38
N PHE A 63 -2.90 -11.15 -3.54
CA PHE A 63 -3.74 -11.60 -2.43
C PHE A 63 -3.19 -12.84 -1.73
N ASN A 64 -2.61 -13.79 -2.49
CA ASN A 64 -2.00 -14.98 -1.89
C ASN A 64 -0.73 -14.66 -1.08
N HIS A 65 -0.21 -13.43 -1.17
CA HIS A 65 0.87 -12.89 -0.34
C HIS A 65 0.36 -12.05 0.84
N SER A 66 -0.94 -12.05 1.12
CA SER A 66 -1.47 -11.55 2.40
C SER A 66 -0.89 -12.41 3.54
N HIS A 67 0.26 -11.99 4.02
CA HIS A 67 0.97 -12.66 5.10
C HIS A 67 0.10 -12.62 6.35
N THR A 68 0.02 -13.71 7.12
CA THR A 68 -0.83 -13.74 8.33
C THR A 68 -0.31 -12.85 9.46
N GLN A 69 0.93 -12.38 9.38
CA GLN A 69 1.54 -11.49 10.39
C GLN A 69 1.45 -10.02 9.95
N PRO A 70 0.93 -9.11 10.81
CA PRO A 70 0.76 -7.69 10.48
C PRO A 70 2.05 -7.00 10.03
N GLU A 71 3.18 -7.32 10.62
CA GLU A 71 4.47 -6.69 10.32
C GLU A 71 4.95 -7.06 8.91
N LYS A 72 4.69 -8.31 8.47
CA LYS A 72 4.99 -8.75 7.10
C LYS A 72 4.07 -8.08 6.08
N GLN A 73 2.82 -7.82 6.45
CA GLN A 73 1.89 -7.05 5.62
C GLN A 73 2.36 -5.60 5.49
N ILE A 74 2.67 -4.93 6.61
CA ILE A 74 3.21 -3.56 6.64
C ILE A 74 4.49 -3.49 5.81
N TRP A 75 5.41 -4.44 5.97
CA TRP A 75 6.62 -4.50 5.17
C TRP A 75 6.32 -4.64 3.67
N PHE A 76 5.39 -5.53 3.30
CA PHE A 76 5.00 -5.70 1.90
C PHE A 76 4.38 -4.42 1.31
N ILE A 77 3.57 -3.70 2.09
CA ILE A 77 3.02 -2.38 1.71
C ILE A 77 4.16 -1.40 1.48
N VAL A 78 5.12 -1.28 2.43
CA VAL A 78 6.31 -0.41 2.27
C VAL A 78 7.07 -0.73 0.99
N GLN A 79 7.34 -2.02 0.74
CA GLN A 79 8.03 -2.44 -0.49
C GLN A 79 7.24 -2.08 -1.76
N THR A 80 5.91 -2.11 -1.69
CA THR A 80 5.03 -1.76 -2.80
C THR A 80 5.10 -0.26 -3.07
N LEU A 81 4.92 0.57 -2.04
CA LEU A 81 5.04 2.03 -2.15
C LEU A 81 6.41 2.44 -2.74
N ASP A 82 7.48 1.78 -2.29
CA ASP A 82 8.83 2.00 -2.81
C ASP A 82 9.00 1.68 -4.30
N GLU A 83 8.39 0.59 -4.78
CA GLU A 83 8.44 0.26 -6.20
C GLU A 83 7.60 1.22 -7.05
N VAL A 84 6.47 1.71 -6.50
CA VAL A 84 5.64 2.73 -7.16
C VAL A 84 6.39 4.04 -7.29
N SER A 85 7.06 4.52 -6.23
CA SER A 85 7.89 5.71 -6.32
C SER A 85 8.97 5.57 -7.38
N ARG A 86 9.72 4.46 -7.40
CA ARG A 86 10.74 4.18 -8.44
C ARG A 86 10.17 4.07 -9.85
N LEU A 87 8.94 3.59 -10.01
CA LEU A 87 8.29 3.53 -11.32
C LEU A 87 8.01 4.93 -11.87
N LEU A 88 7.80 5.89 -10.99
CA LEU A 88 7.30 7.23 -11.30
C LEU A 88 8.35 8.35 -11.14
N GLU A 89 9.57 8.04 -10.68
CA GLU A 89 10.67 8.99 -10.47
C GLU A 89 11.20 9.63 -11.77
N GLU A 90 11.02 8.99 -12.93
CA GLU A 90 11.48 9.51 -14.23
C GLU A 90 10.34 9.63 -15.26
N PRO A 91 9.34 10.49 -15.03
CA PRO A 91 8.15 10.55 -15.86
C PRO A 91 8.26 11.63 -16.94
N ASP A 92 9.46 12.08 -17.35
CA ASP A 92 9.67 13.22 -18.27
C ASP A 92 8.86 13.14 -19.59
N SER A 93 8.32 11.96 -19.90
CA SER A 93 7.49 11.65 -21.06
C SER A 93 5.98 11.48 -20.79
N VAL A 94 5.50 11.61 -19.55
CA VAL A 94 4.08 11.43 -19.21
C VAL A 94 3.30 12.74 -19.34
N SER A 95 2.08 12.67 -19.85
CA SER A 95 1.18 13.81 -20.01
C SER A 95 0.42 14.21 -18.73
N TRP A 96 0.71 13.57 -17.60
CA TRP A 96 0.00 13.82 -16.35
C TRP A 96 0.28 15.20 -15.76
N ASN A 97 -0.65 15.69 -14.96
CA ASN A 97 -0.50 16.88 -14.15
C ASN A 97 0.68 16.71 -13.16
N LYS A 98 1.76 17.46 -13.39
CA LYS A 98 3.02 17.36 -12.65
C LYS A 98 2.86 17.66 -11.16
N ASP A 99 2.09 18.69 -10.80
CA ASP A 99 1.88 19.08 -9.40
C ASP A 99 1.16 17.97 -8.62
N LYS A 100 0.16 17.32 -9.24
CA LYS A 100 -0.53 16.16 -8.66
C LYS A 100 0.39 14.95 -8.53
N LEU A 101 1.24 14.70 -9.52
CA LEU A 101 2.23 13.62 -9.47
C LEU A 101 3.28 13.85 -8.37
N GLU A 102 3.81 15.07 -8.25
CA GLU A 102 4.75 15.45 -7.19
C GLU A 102 4.11 15.30 -5.81
N THR A 103 2.88 15.78 -5.64
CA THR A 103 2.10 15.60 -4.41
C THR A 103 1.89 14.11 -4.10
N PHE A 104 1.58 13.31 -5.12
CA PHE A 104 1.41 11.87 -4.98
C PHE A 104 2.70 11.21 -4.49
N LEU A 105 3.83 11.47 -5.13
CA LEU A 105 5.15 10.95 -4.75
C LEU A 105 5.54 11.35 -3.32
N HIS A 106 5.28 12.60 -2.94
CA HIS A 106 5.51 13.08 -1.58
C HIS A 106 4.69 12.29 -0.55
N LEU A 107 3.41 12.05 -0.82
CA LEU A 107 2.53 11.26 0.05
C LEU A 107 2.92 9.77 0.10
N LEU A 108 3.49 9.22 -0.98
CA LEU A 108 4.06 7.86 -0.96
C LEU A 108 5.26 7.76 -0.03
N ASP A 109 6.18 8.71 -0.10
CA ASP A 109 7.35 8.72 0.78
C ASP A 109 6.93 8.87 2.25
N GLN A 110 5.99 9.76 2.56
CA GLN A 110 5.42 9.90 3.89
C GLN A 110 4.77 8.59 4.38
N GLN A 111 4.00 7.91 3.52
CA GLN A 111 3.42 6.62 3.83
C GLN A 111 4.47 5.54 4.09
N ALA A 112 5.46 5.40 3.21
CA ALA A 112 6.50 4.41 3.36
C ALA A 112 7.32 4.64 4.64
N ASN A 113 7.71 5.88 4.93
CA ASN A 113 8.48 6.23 6.14
C ASN A 113 7.66 6.04 7.41
N GLY A 114 6.39 6.44 7.38
CA GLY A 114 5.44 6.21 8.45
C GLY A 114 5.27 4.74 8.80
N LEU A 115 5.07 3.90 7.79
CA LEU A 115 4.92 2.46 7.97
C LEU A 115 6.22 1.77 8.42
N ARG A 116 7.38 2.22 7.93
CA ARG A 116 8.68 1.74 8.42
C ARG A 116 8.89 2.00 9.90
N SER A 117 8.34 3.10 10.43
CA SER A 117 8.43 3.41 11.87
C SER A 117 7.72 2.37 12.75
N CYS A 118 6.87 1.52 12.16
CA CYS A 118 6.17 0.44 12.83
C CYS A 118 6.85 -0.93 12.70
N LEU A 119 8.07 -0.98 12.14
CA LEU A 119 8.84 -2.19 11.97
C LEU A 119 10.10 -2.12 12.83
N ASP A 120 10.27 -3.10 13.72
CA ASP A 120 11.46 -3.17 14.57
C ASP A 120 12.73 -3.58 13.80
N HIS A 121 12.55 -4.23 12.65
CA HIS A 121 13.66 -4.69 11.81
C HIS A 121 13.23 -4.83 10.34
N LYS A 122 14.21 -4.73 9.43
CA LYS A 122 13.99 -4.98 8.01
C LYS A 122 13.79 -6.48 7.77
N MET A 123 12.69 -6.82 7.11
CA MET A 123 12.37 -8.19 6.74
C MET A 123 12.90 -8.54 5.35
N LYS A 124 12.86 -9.83 5.01
CA LYS A 124 13.27 -10.31 3.69
C LYS A 124 12.42 -9.66 2.60
N LYS A 125 13.06 -9.15 1.56
CA LYS A 125 12.37 -8.57 0.41
C LYS A 125 11.57 -9.62 -0.37
N ASN A 126 10.37 -9.25 -0.79
CA ASN A 126 9.62 -10.04 -1.79
C ASN A 126 10.41 -10.11 -3.11
N LYS A 127 10.57 -11.33 -3.66
CA LYS A 127 11.34 -11.57 -4.89
C LYS A 127 10.54 -11.33 -6.18
N ARG A 128 9.21 -11.44 -6.11
CA ARG A 128 8.30 -11.32 -7.26
C ARG A 128 7.83 -9.89 -7.48
N LEU A 129 7.66 -9.13 -6.40
CA LEU A 129 7.25 -7.73 -6.48
C LEU A 129 8.14 -6.88 -7.41
N PRO A 130 9.49 -6.92 -7.31
CA PRO A 130 10.33 -6.16 -8.25
C PRO A 130 10.24 -6.65 -9.70
N LEU A 131 9.94 -7.94 -9.92
CA LEU A 131 9.75 -8.50 -11.26
C LEU A 131 8.46 -8.00 -11.89
N TYR A 132 7.39 -7.87 -11.10
CA TYR A 132 6.13 -7.29 -11.53
C TYR A 132 6.31 -5.82 -11.94
N PHE A 133 6.94 -5.00 -11.09
CA PHE A 133 7.21 -3.60 -11.43
C PHE A 133 8.22 -3.43 -12.59
N LYS A 134 9.11 -4.41 -12.79
CA LYS A 134 9.96 -4.45 -13.98
C LYS A 134 9.10 -4.59 -15.26
N ARG A 135 8.07 -5.45 -15.25
CA ARG A 135 7.15 -5.58 -16.41
C ARG A 135 6.44 -4.27 -16.69
N LEU A 136 5.97 -3.56 -15.66
CA LEU A 136 5.35 -2.24 -15.83
C LEU A 136 6.32 -1.24 -16.47
N ARG A 137 7.57 -1.19 -16.02
CA ARG A 137 8.62 -0.36 -16.65
C ARG A 137 8.95 -0.78 -18.09
N ASP A 138 8.82 -2.05 -18.43
CA ASP A 138 9.08 -2.53 -19.78
C ASP A 138 7.93 -2.16 -20.74
N LEU A 139 6.69 -1.99 -20.25
CA LEU A 139 5.56 -1.47 -21.04
C LEU A 139 5.80 -0.04 -21.53
N THR A 140 6.39 0.83 -20.69
CA THR A 140 6.66 2.23 -21.07
C THR A 140 7.77 2.37 -22.11
N LYS A 141 8.57 1.32 -22.32
CA LYS A 141 9.66 1.27 -23.29
C LYS A 141 9.23 0.68 -24.64
N ASN A 142 8.02 0.13 -24.75
CA ASN A 142 7.58 -0.51 -25.97
C ASN A 142 7.27 0.54 -27.05
N GLU A 143 8.10 0.59 -28.09
CA GLU A 143 7.98 1.54 -29.21
C GLU A 143 6.71 1.34 -30.05
N LYS A 144 6.05 0.17 -29.97
CA LYS A 144 4.79 -0.09 -30.68
C LYS A 144 3.57 0.53 -30.00
N GLN A 145 3.70 0.92 -28.74
CA GLN A 145 2.65 1.54 -27.96
C GLN A 145 2.87 3.04 -27.93
N GLU A 146 1.81 3.83 -28.08
CA GLU A 146 1.91 5.26 -27.78
C GLU A 146 2.25 5.40 -26.28
N LYS A 147 3.37 6.07 -25.96
CA LYS A 147 3.89 6.15 -24.58
C LYS A 147 2.85 6.65 -23.58
N ASN A 148 2.00 7.59 -24.00
CA ASN A 148 0.92 8.13 -23.17
C ASN A 148 -0.10 7.04 -22.81
N GLU A 149 -0.46 6.17 -23.75
CA GLU A 149 -1.40 5.07 -23.50
C GLU A 149 -0.83 4.05 -22.50
N ALA A 150 0.46 3.70 -22.62
CA ALA A 150 1.14 2.80 -21.68
C ALA A 150 1.10 3.34 -20.24
N TRP A 151 1.34 4.64 -20.07
CA TRP A 151 1.26 5.28 -18.78
C TRP A 151 -0.17 5.23 -18.23
N GLU A 152 -1.19 5.51 -19.04
CA GLU A 152 -2.59 5.43 -18.60
C GLU A 152 -2.98 4.02 -18.13
N TRP A 153 -2.46 2.97 -18.77
CA TRP A 153 -2.63 1.60 -18.30
C TRP A 153 -1.96 1.36 -16.95
N ILE A 154 -0.73 1.87 -16.77
CA ILE A 154 -0.02 1.83 -15.50
C ILE A 154 -0.78 2.58 -14.41
N ARG A 155 -1.35 3.76 -14.70
CA ARG A 155 -2.14 4.52 -13.71
C ARG A 155 -3.33 3.74 -13.21
N LYS A 156 -4.05 3.10 -14.13
CA LYS A 156 -5.18 2.24 -13.80
C LYS A 156 -4.74 1.04 -12.95
N GLU A 157 -3.63 0.43 -13.31
CA GLU A 157 -3.04 -0.67 -12.55
C GLU A 157 -2.65 -0.24 -11.13
N LEU A 158 -2.03 0.93 -10.98
CA LEU A 158 -1.72 1.52 -9.68
C LEU A 158 -3.00 1.81 -8.87
N LEU A 159 -4.08 2.28 -9.51
CA LEU A 159 -5.36 2.48 -8.84
C LEU A 159 -5.92 1.16 -8.28
N GLN A 160 -5.84 0.08 -9.06
CA GLN A 160 -6.24 -1.25 -8.61
C GLN A 160 -5.36 -1.73 -7.45
N LEU A 161 -4.03 -1.65 -7.62
CA LEU A 161 -3.05 -2.01 -6.59
C LEU A 161 -3.30 -1.31 -5.26
N PHE A 162 -3.54 0.01 -5.28
CA PHE A 162 -3.82 0.77 -4.07
C PHE A 162 -5.13 0.32 -3.43
N GLY A 163 -6.18 0.13 -4.23
CA GLY A 163 -7.43 -0.46 -3.74
C GLY A 163 -7.26 -1.84 -3.10
N LEU A 164 -6.30 -2.66 -3.58
CA LEU A 164 -5.98 -3.94 -2.96
C LEU A 164 -5.34 -3.79 -1.57
N LEU A 165 -4.60 -2.72 -1.33
CA LEU A 165 -3.94 -2.47 -0.03
C LEU A 165 -4.96 -2.25 1.09
N ASP A 166 -6.12 -1.66 0.79
CA ASP A 166 -7.19 -1.43 1.77
C ASP A 166 -7.74 -2.75 2.37
N PHE A 167 -7.62 -3.86 1.65
CA PHE A 167 -8.11 -5.16 2.12
C PHE A 167 -7.12 -5.91 3.02
N PHE A 168 -5.88 -5.43 3.17
CA PHE A 168 -4.92 -6.10 4.05
C PHE A 168 -5.41 -6.02 5.50
N PRO A 169 -5.44 -7.13 6.26
CA PRO A 169 -5.88 -7.13 7.66
C PRO A 169 -5.20 -6.09 8.55
N ALA A 170 -3.92 -5.81 8.33
CA ALA A 170 -3.17 -4.77 9.03
C ALA A 170 -3.65 -3.35 8.73
N VAL A 171 -4.42 -3.17 7.65
CA VAL A 171 -5.10 -1.91 7.29
C VAL A 171 -6.56 -1.98 7.74
N SER A 172 -7.29 -3.03 7.34
CA SER A 172 -8.74 -3.16 7.58
C SER A 172 -9.14 -3.40 9.04
N GLY A 173 -8.34 -4.13 9.81
CA GLY A 173 -8.57 -4.32 11.25
C GLY A 173 -8.47 -3.02 12.05
N ASN A 174 -7.71 -2.05 11.56
CA ASN A 174 -7.59 -0.72 12.16
C ASN A 174 -8.71 0.24 11.70
N LEU A 175 -9.32 0.00 10.53
CA LEU A 175 -10.48 0.77 10.06
C LEU A 175 -11.71 0.55 10.96
N ALA A 176 -12.01 -0.70 11.29
CA ALA A 176 -13.15 -1.04 12.13
C ALA A 176 -13.02 -0.56 13.59
N ALA A 177 -11.81 -0.38 14.10
CA ALA A 177 -11.56 0.11 15.45
C ALA A 177 -11.82 1.62 15.59
N ASN A 178 -11.55 2.40 14.54
CA ASN A 178 -11.74 3.87 14.55
C ASN A 178 -13.19 4.28 14.28
N ASP A 179 -13.98 3.48 13.55
CA ASP A 179 -15.40 3.78 13.29
C ASP A 179 -16.28 3.61 14.56
N ASN A 180 -15.77 2.96 15.61
CA ASN A 180 -16.44 2.80 16.91
C ASN A 180 -16.09 3.92 17.93
N GLN A 181 -15.41 4.98 17.50
CA GLN A 181 -15.05 6.13 18.34
C GLN A 181 -15.67 7.47 17.90
N SER A 182 -16.67 7.46 17.00
CA SER A 182 -17.43 8.66 16.63
C SER A 182 -18.82 8.71 17.24
#